data_AF-A0A327NLS9-F1
#
_entry.id   AF-A0A327NLS9-F1
#
_cell.length_a   1.000
_cell.length_b   1.000
_cell.length_c   1.000
_cell.angle_alpha   90.00
_cell.angle_beta   90.00
_cell.angle_gamma   90.00
#
_symmetry.space_group_name_H-M   'P 1'
#
loop_
_entity.id
_entity.type
_entity.pdbx_description
1 polymer ?
#
loop_
_entity_poly.entity_id
_entity_poly.type
_entity_poly.pdbx_seq_one_letter_code
_entity_poly.pdbx_strand_id
1 'polypeptide(L)'
;MKNTQAMIRLALILSILHVSLPKSFAQFKVYQNENGQVLTTVDRYGPGTIGTTAYNKYTYMGSPFLTFPVWQKGKIWLDTHGKAITCELAYNLLNNEVLCRFSGDSTAKLVTPEVFTVNGNEFVRQQNKLLGIDYRLYATVLYDGPTKLLLSLAKRIDSYLTINNGYTFVKENSIAGEYKTLSNYYIRKGEAKPEFIVLTKNSVLAALYDQSEKIAARLPDRKLTLADVAAALAYYDSLTATDWVNKSSSAIHSDSSQIYPMGYAINKAPLSKDPVFNQGLHHKILYPSEAWTQGIYGRVYAGFEINEQGRIKNIVILSPDNGGAGFIEAVKNGLEKIPDVDANFSGKYALPIAFTFTNMSEKTSAHVPVNRLPDERLEGRTVLEEFVIPMVVKKPITASREVWGYYK
;
A
#
# COMPACT_ATOMS: atom_id res chain seq x y z
N MET A 1 11.78 45.13 11.78
CA MET A 1 13.09 44.43 11.87
C MET A 1 13.24 43.51 13.11
N LYS A 2 12.17 42.90 13.64
CA LYS A 2 12.25 41.99 14.82
C LYS A 2 11.88 40.52 14.55
N ASN A 3 11.44 40.16 13.34
CA ASN A 3 10.98 38.79 13.03
C ASN A 3 12.02 37.89 12.33
N THR A 4 13.20 38.42 11.96
CA THR A 4 14.21 37.66 11.20
C THR A 4 15.20 36.88 12.08
N GLN A 5 15.29 37.16 13.39
CA GLN A 5 16.20 36.44 14.30
C GLN A 5 15.62 35.13 14.86
N ALA A 6 14.30 34.91 14.82
CA ALA A 6 13.67 33.71 15.37
C ALA A 6 13.83 32.47 14.44
N MET A 7 13.95 32.65 13.12
CA MET A 7 14.13 31.53 12.19
C MET A 7 15.57 30.97 12.18
N ILE A 8 16.58 31.80 12.48
CA ILE A 8 17.99 31.35 12.42
C ILE A 8 18.33 30.43 13.61
N ARG A 9 17.66 30.56 14.77
CA ARG A 9 17.88 29.67 15.92
C ARG A 9 17.17 28.31 15.81
N LEU A 10 16.11 28.20 15.00
CA LEU A 10 15.44 26.92 14.74
C LEU A 10 16.23 26.06 13.74
N ALA A 11 16.92 26.68 12.79
CA ALA A 11 17.76 25.99 11.81
C ALA A 11 19.03 25.35 12.44
N LEU A 12 19.59 25.97 13.49
CA LEU A 12 20.82 25.48 14.14
C LEU A 12 20.60 24.33 15.14
N ILE A 13 19.37 24.17 15.65
CA ILE A 13 19.02 23.07 16.58
C ILE A 13 18.65 21.78 15.82
N LEU A 14 18.19 21.86 14.56
CA LEU A 14 17.90 20.67 13.75
C LEU A 14 19.16 20.00 13.16
N SER A 15 20.28 20.70 13.07
CA SER A 15 21.53 20.18 12.47
C SER A 15 22.38 19.29 13.41
N ILE A 16 22.06 19.18 14.70
CA ILE A 16 22.90 18.47 15.71
C ILE A 16 22.38 17.04 16.00
N LEU A 17 21.23 16.62 15.45
CA LEU A 17 20.62 15.32 15.75
C LEU A 17 20.83 14.23 14.67
N HIS A 18 21.85 14.36 13.82
CA HIS A 18 22.35 13.25 13.00
C HIS A 18 23.56 12.59 13.67
N VAL A 19 23.40 12.22 14.95
CA VAL A 19 24.30 11.23 15.57
C VAL A 19 23.98 9.91 14.88
N SER A 20 24.74 9.58 13.83
CA SER A 20 24.72 8.28 13.19
C SER A 20 25.16 7.25 14.22
N LEU A 21 24.19 6.70 14.95
CA LEU A 21 24.41 5.61 15.88
C LEU A 21 25.09 4.48 15.10
N PRO A 22 26.28 4.02 15.52
CA PRO A 22 26.95 2.93 14.84
C PRO A 22 26.01 1.73 14.84
N LYS A 23 25.64 1.25 13.65
CA LYS A 23 24.92 -0.01 13.50
C LYS A 23 25.84 -1.09 14.07
N SER A 24 25.57 -1.54 15.27
CA SER A 24 26.24 -2.71 15.83
C SER A 24 25.79 -3.91 14.99
N PHE A 25 26.69 -4.38 14.11
CA PHE A 25 26.44 -5.58 13.33
C PHE A 25 26.51 -6.78 14.28
N ALA A 26 25.35 -7.25 14.72
CA ALA A 26 25.27 -8.55 15.37
C ALA A 26 25.75 -9.61 14.38
N GLN A 27 26.70 -10.45 14.82
CA GLN A 27 27.16 -11.56 13.99
C GLN A 27 26.18 -12.72 14.16
N PHE A 28 25.57 -13.14 13.05
CA PHE A 28 24.69 -14.30 13.01
C PHE A 28 25.48 -15.52 12.57
N LYS A 29 25.45 -16.59 13.36
CA LYS A 29 25.94 -17.91 12.94
C LYS A 29 24.77 -18.89 12.91
N VAL A 30 24.39 -19.31 11.71
CA VAL A 30 23.35 -20.30 11.47
C VAL A 30 24.00 -21.66 11.25
N TYR A 31 23.54 -22.68 11.97
CA TYR A 31 24.06 -24.04 11.87
C TYR A 31 22.95 -25.07 12.09
N GLN A 32 23.21 -26.31 11.73
CA GLN A 32 22.34 -27.45 12.03
C GLN A 32 23.01 -28.30 13.09
N ASN A 33 22.31 -28.63 14.17
CA ASN A 33 22.85 -29.51 15.21
C ASN A 33 22.76 -31.00 14.79
N GLU A 34 23.26 -31.89 15.64
CA GLU A 34 23.27 -33.34 15.40
C GLU A 34 21.85 -33.93 15.25
N ASN A 35 20.83 -33.26 15.80
CA ASN A 35 19.42 -33.65 15.68
C ASN A 35 18.75 -33.10 14.40
N GLY A 36 19.50 -32.46 13.50
CA GLY A 36 18.96 -31.86 12.28
C GLY A 36 18.22 -30.53 12.51
N GLN A 37 18.25 -29.96 13.71
CA GLN A 37 17.58 -28.69 14.02
C GLN A 37 18.44 -27.51 13.57
N VAL A 38 17.84 -26.56 12.85
CA VAL A 38 18.51 -25.32 12.46
C VAL A 38 18.47 -24.35 13.64
N LEU A 39 19.63 -23.86 14.05
CA LEU A 39 19.81 -22.91 15.14
C LEU A 39 20.57 -21.67 14.65
N THR A 40 20.27 -20.52 15.24
CA THR A 40 21.00 -19.27 15.00
C THR A 40 21.55 -18.74 16.30
N THR A 41 22.87 -18.60 16.42
CA THR A 41 23.49 -17.86 17.52
C THR A 41 23.72 -16.41 17.12
N VAL A 42 23.40 -15.50 18.03
CA VAL A 42 23.57 -14.04 17.88
C VAL A 42 24.45 -13.55 19.01
N ASP A 43 25.58 -12.97 18.63
CA ASP A 43 26.51 -12.33 19.55
C ASP A 43 26.12 -10.85 19.73
N ARG A 44 25.77 -10.46 20.96
CA ARG A 44 25.40 -9.08 21.31
C ARG A 44 26.43 -8.50 22.28
N TYR A 45 27.08 -7.43 21.86
CA TYR A 45 27.96 -6.62 22.69
C TYR A 45 27.15 -5.44 23.24
N GLY A 46 26.88 -5.44 24.55
CA GLY A 46 26.20 -4.33 25.23
C GLY A 46 27.13 -3.15 25.49
N PRO A 47 26.60 -1.96 25.81
CA PRO A 47 27.39 -0.87 26.35
C PRO A 47 27.91 -1.30 27.73
N GLY A 48 29.10 -1.88 27.76
CA GLY A 48 29.78 -2.22 29.00
C GLY A 48 30.10 -0.96 29.82
N THR A 49 30.11 -1.08 31.14
CA THR A 49 30.85 -0.11 31.96
C THR A 49 32.34 -0.24 31.64
N ILE A 50 33.10 0.84 31.82
CA ILE A 50 34.55 0.88 31.55
C ILE A 50 35.23 -0.27 32.33
N GLY A 51 35.59 -1.36 31.63
CA GLY A 51 36.25 -2.54 32.20
C GLY A 51 35.58 -3.90 31.92
N THR A 52 34.29 -3.96 31.54
CA THR A 52 33.61 -5.23 31.21
C THR A 52 32.67 -5.06 30.02
N THR A 53 33.07 -5.54 28.84
CA THR A 53 32.12 -5.68 27.73
C THR A 53 31.12 -6.77 28.09
N ALA A 54 29.86 -6.39 28.29
CA ALA A 54 28.78 -7.35 28.50
C ALA A 54 28.54 -8.09 27.16
N TYR A 55 29.25 -9.19 26.97
CA TYR A 55 29.05 -10.12 25.86
C TYR A 55 27.93 -11.08 26.24
N ASN A 56 26.87 -11.07 25.44
CA ASN A 56 25.77 -12.01 25.58
C ASN A 56 25.62 -12.79 24.28
N LYS A 57 25.58 -14.12 24.38
CA LYS A 57 25.30 -15.01 23.27
C LYS A 57 23.89 -15.57 23.42
N TYR A 58 23.05 -15.33 22.42
CA TYR A 58 21.69 -15.86 22.38
C TYR A 58 21.57 -16.92 21.30
N THR A 59 20.93 -18.04 21.60
CA THR A 59 20.62 -19.08 20.61
C THR A 59 19.13 -19.08 20.33
N TYR A 60 18.75 -19.01 19.07
CA TYR A 60 17.35 -19.07 18.61
C TYR A 60 17.12 -20.30 17.76
N MET A 61 15.95 -20.91 17.88
CA MET A 61 15.49 -21.96 16.98
C MET A 61 15.14 -21.35 15.60
N GLY A 62 15.58 -22.00 14.52
CA GLY A 62 15.39 -21.55 13.15
C GLY A 62 16.45 -20.57 12.65
N SER A 63 16.13 -19.86 11.56
CA SER A 63 17.03 -18.94 10.85
C SER A 63 16.33 -17.63 10.52
N PRO A 64 17.04 -16.47 10.55
CA PRO A 64 16.53 -15.22 10.00
C PRO A 64 16.48 -15.22 8.46
N PHE A 65 17.15 -16.18 7.81
CA PHE A 65 17.20 -16.27 6.35
C PHE A 65 16.04 -17.09 5.78
N LEU A 66 15.78 -16.91 4.48
CA LEU A 66 14.75 -17.63 3.74
C LEU A 66 14.96 -19.15 3.80
N THR A 67 16.20 -19.62 3.74
CA THR A 67 16.55 -21.03 3.57
C THR A 67 17.72 -21.47 4.46
N PHE A 68 17.83 -22.78 4.64
CA PHE A 68 19.05 -23.45 5.14
C PHE A 68 19.44 -24.57 4.15
N PRO A 69 20.71 -24.69 3.69
CA PRO A 69 21.84 -23.80 3.99
C PRO A 69 21.58 -22.35 3.57
N VAL A 70 22.22 -21.40 4.28
CA VAL A 70 21.96 -19.96 4.13
C VAL A 70 22.35 -19.44 2.76
N TRP A 71 23.48 -19.91 2.22
CA TRP A 71 24.00 -19.51 0.93
C TRP A 71 23.55 -20.49 -0.14
N GLN A 72 22.86 -19.98 -1.15
CA GLN A 72 22.33 -20.78 -2.24
C GLN A 72 22.62 -20.12 -3.58
N LYS A 73 22.85 -20.90 -4.63
CA LYS A 73 23.03 -20.35 -5.97
C LYS A 73 21.78 -19.60 -6.40
N GLY A 74 21.97 -18.39 -6.92
CA GLY A 74 20.86 -17.59 -7.44
C GLY A 74 21.32 -16.53 -8.42
N LYS A 75 20.36 -15.74 -8.90
CA LYS A 75 20.59 -14.66 -9.86
C LYS A 75 19.95 -13.38 -9.35
N ILE A 76 20.59 -12.25 -9.60
CA ILE A 76 20.07 -10.92 -9.32
C ILE A 76 20.00 -10.08 -10.59
N TRP A 77 19.05 -9.15 -10.61
CA TRP A 77 18.92 -8.07 -11.60
C TRP A 77 18.85 -6.75 -10.84
N LEU A 78 19.79 -5.85 -11.11
CA LEU A 78 19.86 -4.55 -10.43
C LEU A 78 18.83 -3.55 -10.96
N ASP A 79 18.43 -3.73 -12.22
CA ASP A 79 17.41 -2.96 -12.92
C ASP A 79 16.58 -3.90 -13.82
N THR A 80 15.43 -3.44 -14.30
CA THR A 80 14.46 -4.24 -15.09
C THR A 80 14.99 -4.71 -16.44
N HIS A 81 16.00 -4.04 -16.99
CA HIS A 81 16.61 -4.35 -18.29
C HIS A 81 18.03 -4.93 -18.14
N GLY A 82 18.46 -5.12 -16.90
CA GLY A 82 19.82 -5.41 -16.54
C GLY A 82 20.19 -6.85 -16.86
N LYS A 83 21.48 -7.09 -17.01
CA LYS A 83 21.98 -8.46 -17.17
C LYS A 83 21.86 -9.20 -15.84
N ALA A 84 21.37 -10.43 -15.89
CA ALA A 84 21.37 -11.34 -14.75
C ALA A 84 22.80 -11.57 -14.23
N ILE A 85 23.03 -11.34 -12.94
CA ILE A 85 24.32 -11.59 -12.28
C ILE A 85 24.16 -12.81 -11.37
N THR A 86 25.02 -13.82 -11.56
CA THR A 86 25.00 -15.02 -10.72
C THR A 86 25.84 -14.79 -9.46
N CYS A 87 25.31 -15.15 -8.30
CA CYS A 87 26.00 -15.08 -7.01
C CYS A 87 25.47 -16.19 -6.08
N GLU A 88 26.15 -16.44 -4.96
CA GLU A 88 25.51 -17.13 -3.83
C GLU A 88 24.69 -16.12 -3.04
N LEU A 89 23.39 -16.37 -2.92
CA LEU A 89 22.42 -15.51 -2.25
C LEU A 89 22.13 -15.99 -0.84
N ALA A 90 21.99 -15.02 0.06
CA ALA A 90 21.32 -15.17 1.34
C ALA A 90 20.29 -14.04 1.48
N TYR A 91 19.02 -14.40 1.62
CA TYR A 91 17.94 -13.43 1.78
C TYR A 91 17.50 -13.40 3.25
N ASN A 92 17.85 -12.33 3.95
CA ASN A 92 17.52 -12.12 5.36
C ASN A 92 16.10 -11.55 5.48
N LEU A 93 15.18 -12.37 5.96
CA LEU A 93 13.76 -12.04 6.10
C LEU A 93 13.45 -11.22 7.36
N LEU A 94 14.40 -11.05 8.29
CA LEU A 94 14.20 -10.23 9.49
C LEU A 94 14.28 -8.73 9.16
N ASN A 95 15.21 -8.36 8.28
CA ASN A 95 15.48 -6.96 7.89
C ASN A 95 15.25 -6.69 6.39
N ASN A 96 14.79 -7.70 5.65
CA ASN A 96 14.53 -7.65 4.22
C ASN A 96 15.75 -7.28 3.37
N GLU A 97 16.91 -7.84 3.73
CA GLU A 97 18.19 -7.61 3.05
C GLU A 97 18.60 -8.80 2.17
N VAL A 98 19.10 -8.49 0.97
CA VAL A 98 19.64 -9.49 0.05
C VAL A 98 21.15 -9.38 0.07
N LEU A 99 21.83 -10.47 0.43
CA LEU A 99 23.29 -10.56 0.45
C LEU A 99 23.75 -11.44 -0.72
N CYS A 100 24.78 -11.01 -1.43
CA CYS A 100 25.44 -11.79 -2.49
C CYS A 100 26.91 -12.08 -2.11
N ARG A 101 27.37 -13.30 -2.40
CA ARG A 101 28.80 -13.62 -2.57
C ARG A 101 29.07 -13.87 -4.04
N PHE A 102 29.90 -13.02 -4.64
CA PHE A 102 30.29 -13.17 -6.04
C PHE A 102 31.48 -14.12 -6.16
N SER A 103 31.63 -14.74 -7.33
CA SER A 103 32.77 -15.61 -7.59
C SER A 103 34.09 -14.83 -7.42
N GLY A 104 34.97 -15.33 -6.56
CA GLY A 104 36.26 -14.68 -6.23
C GLY A 104 36.22 -13.73 -5.04
N ASP A 105 35.04 -13.31 -4.57
CA ASP A 105 34.92 -12.47 -3.37
C ASP A 105 34.92 -13.33 -2.09
N SER A 106 35.72 -12.95 -1.10
CA SER A 106 35.74 -13.62 0.22
C SER A 106 34.66 -13.11 1.17
N THR A 107 34.03 -11.98 0.86
CA THR A 107 33.04 -11.30 1.70
C THR A 107 31.69 -11.18 1.00
N ALA A 108 30.62 -11.23 1.80
CA ALA A 108 29.28 -10.98 1.30
C ALA A 108 29.04 -9.47 1.14
N LYS A 109 28.33 -9.09 0.09
CA LYS A 109 27.92 -7.71 -0.21
C LYS A 109 26.41 -7.57 -0.05
N LEU A 110 25.97 -6.52 0.64
CA LEU A 110 24.57 -6.11 0.65
C LEU A 110 24.20 -5.55 -0.72
N VAL A 111 23.19 -6.12 -1.36
CA VAL A 111 22.69 -5.71 -2.67
C VAL A 111 21.22 -5.32 -2.60
N THR A 112 20.79 -4.50 -3.54
CA THR A 112 19.41 -4.02 -3.64
C THR A 112 18.85 -4.30 -5.03
N PRO A 113 18.67 -5.58 -5.38
CA PRO A 113 18.15 -5.94 -6.68
C PRO A 113 16.74 -5.38 -6.91
N GLU A 114 16.37 -5.20 -8.17
CA GLU A 114 14.97 -5.06 -8.56
C GLU A 114 14.30 -6.44 -8.55
N VAL A 115 15.00 -7.48 -9.03
CA VAL A 115 14.54 -8.87 -9.05
C VAL A 115 15.66 -9.80 -8.60
N PHE A 116 15.33 -10.85 -7.88
CA PHE A 116 16.27 -11.95 -7.66
C PHE A 116 15.57 -13.31 -7.65
N THR A 117 16.33 -14.37 -7.91
CA THR A 117 15.86 -15.75 -7.87
C THR A 117 16.70 -16.59 -6.93
N VAL A 118 16.02 -17.37 -6.08
CA VAL A 118 16.66 -18.33 -5.16
C VAL A 118 15.74 -19.55 -4.99
N ASN A 119 16.29 -20.75 -5.12
CA ASN A 119 15.53 -22.02 -5.22
C ASN A 119 14.41 -22.01 -6.25
N GLY A 120 14.64 -21.38 -7.41
CA GLY A 120 13.62 -21.27 -8.46
C GLY A 120 12.46 -20.32 -8.15
N ASN A 121 12.42 -19.70 -6.96
CA ASN A 121 11.43 -18.68 -6.63
C ASN A 121 11.98 -17.32 -7.03
N GLU A 122 11.16 -16.55 -7.74
CA GLU A 122 11.45 -15.16 -8.09
C GLU A 122 10.87 -14.22 -7.02
N PHE A 123 11.66 -13.21 -6.67
CA PHE A 123 11.32 -12.15 -5.73
C PHE A 123 11.51 -10.81 -6.42
N VAL A 124 10.43 -10.05 -6.51
CA VAL A 124 10.40 -8.73 -7.15
C VAL A 124 10.27 -7.65 -6.07
N ARG A 125 11.14 -6.65 -6.15
CA ARG A 125 11.11 -5.48 -5.28
C ARG A 125 9.82 -4.70 -5.54
N GLN A 126 9.04 -4.49 -4.49
CA GLN A 126 7.92 -3.57 -4.51
C GLN A 126 8.42 -2.23 -3.98
N GLN A 127 8.37 -1.21 -4.84
CA GLN A 127 8.72 0.14 -4.43
C GLN A 127 7.63 0.69 -3.53
N ASN A 128 7.95 0.97 -2.28
CA ASN A 128 7.01 1.59 -1.38
C ASN A 128 7.66 2.69 -0.54
N LYS A 129 6.88 3.75 -0.33
CA LYS A 129 7.21 4.87 0.55
C LYS A 129 6.19 4.92 1.68
N LEU A 130 6.65 4.82 2.92
CA LEU A 130 5.84 5.05 4.11
C LEU A 130 6.42 6.25 4.83
N LEU A 131 5.64 7.34 4.96
CA LEU A 131 6.08 8.57 5.62
C LEU A 131 7.39 9.16 5.04
N GLY A 132 7.58 9.03 3.73
CA GLY A 132 8.80 9.48 3.04
C GLY A 132 10.01 8.57 3.21
N ILE A 133 9.90 7.49 4.00
CA ILE A 133 10.94 6.48 4.17
C ILE A 133 10.71 5.39 3.13
N ASP A 134 11.72 5.15 2.29
CA ASP A 134 11.74 4.03 1.37
C ASP A 134 11.88 2.74 2.16
N TYR A 135 10.85 1.90 2.12
CA TYR A 135 10.95 0.54 2.62
C TYR A 135 10.99 -0.41 1.44
N ARG A 136 11.94 -1.34 1.51
CA ARG A 136 12.07 -2.40 0.53
C ARG A 136 11.11 -3.49 0.98
N LEU A 137 10.34 -4.03 0.05
CA LEU A 137 9.55 -5.24 0.23
C LEU A 137 9.87 -6.11 -0.97
N TYR A 138 10.28 -7.37 -0.78
CA TYR A 138 10.41 -8.29 -1.89
C TYR A 138 9.29 -9.32 -1.81
N ALA A 139 8.57 -9.46 -2.92
CA ALA A 139 7.44 -10.36 -2.99
C ALA A 139 7.55 -11.30 -4.19
N THR A 140 7.08 -12.52 -4.00
CA THR A 140 6.85 -13.48 -5.08
C THR A 140 5.45 -13.26 -5.66
N VAL A 141 5.31 -13.36 -6.97
CA VAL A 141 4.02 -13.28 -7.65
C VAL A 141 3.34 -14.65 -7.58
N LEU A 142 2.18 -14.72 -6.96
CA LEU A 142 1.36 -15.95 -6.84
C LEU A 142 0.28 -16.05 -7.93
N TYR A 143 -0.16 -14.91 -8.46
CA TYR A 143 -1.07 -14.80 -9.60
C TYR A 143 -0.64 -13.59 -10.42
N ASP A 144 -0.49 -13.77 -11.73
CA ASP A 144 0.15 -12.83 -12.64
C ASP A 144 -0.79 -12.30 -13.73
N GLY A 145 -1.97 -11.82 -13.32
CA GLY A 145 -2.89 -11.09 -14.19
C GLY A 145 -2.64 -9.58 -14.21
N PRO A 146 -3.53 -8.80 -14.88
CA PRO A 146 -3.58 -7.34 -14.72
C PRO A 146 -3.65 -6.89 -13.26
N THR A 147 -4.31 -7.69 -12.42
CA THR A 147 -4.24 -7.60 -10.96
C THR A 147 -3.36 -8.71 -10.42
N LYS A 148 -2.30 -8.38 -9.68
CA LYS A 148 -1.35 -9.36 -9.15
C LYS A 148 -1.69 -9.75 -7.71
N LEU A 149 -1.53 -11.05 -7.39
CA LEU A 149 -1.45 -11.52 -6.01
C LEU A 149 0.03 -11.68 -5.64
N LEU A 150 0.45 -11.02 -4.58
CA LEU A 150 1.84 -11.01 -4.13
C LEU A 150 1.98 -11.66 -2.76
N LEU A 151 3.07 -12.40 -2.54
CA LEU A 151 3.47 -12.94 -1.25
C LEU A 151 4.82 -12.36 -0.83
N SER A 152 4.82 -11.60 0.26
CA SER A 152 6.05 -11.25 0.96
C SER A 152 6.24 -12.16 2.16
N LEU A 153 7.45 -12.69 2.31
CA LEU A 153 7.87 -13.41 3.49
C LEU A 153 8.58 -12.46 4.44
N ALA A 154 8.39 -12.66 5.74
CA ALA A 154 9.14 -11.98 6.79
C ALA A 154 9.47 -12.96 7.91
N LYS A 155 10.46 -12.62 8.75
CA LYS A 155 10.74 -13.34 9.99
C LYS A 155 10.50 -12.42 11.18
N ARG A 156 9.91 -12.97 12.23
CA ARG A 156 9.89 -12.36 13.56
C ARG A 156 10.50 -13.30 14.58
N ILE A 157 11.05 -12.74 15.65
CA ILE A 157 11.56 -13.50 16.78
C ILE A 157 10.44 -13.59 17.82
N ASP A 158 9.98 -14.79 18.12
CA ASP A 158 9.13 -15.07 19.28
C ASP A 158 10.06 -15.48 20.43
N SER A 159 10.37 -14.53 21.31
CA SER A 159 11.23 -14.76 22.48
C SER A 159 10.49 -15.59 23.53
N TYR A 160 11.16 -16.61 24.06
CA TYR A 160 10.71 -17.32 25.25
C TYR A 160 11.14 -16.50 26.46
N LEU A 161 10.45 -15.40 26.74
CA LEU A 161 10.69 -14.65 27.98
C LEU A 161 10.30 -15.55 29.16
N THR A 162 11.27 -16.21 29.78
CA THR A 162 11.12 -16.73 31.13
C THR A 162 11.17 -15.52 32.08
N ILE A 163 9.99 -14.99 32.40
CA ILE A 163 9.84 -14.00 33.46
C ILE A 163 10.09 -14.73 34.79
N ASN A 164 11.36 -14.92 35.15
CA ASN A 164 11.75 -15.46 36.45
C ASN A 164 12.40 -14.34 37.27
N ASN A 165 11.61 -13.76 38.18
CA ASN A 165 12.01 -13.12 39.45
C ASN A 165 13.35 -12.36 39.49
N GLY A 166 13.62 -11.48 38.53
CA GLY A 166 14.71 -10.49 38.60
C GLY A 166 16.13 -11.01 38.34
N TYR A 167 16.33 -12.31 38.08
CA TYR A 167 17.62 -12.88 37.71
C TYR A 167 17.49 -13.76 36.46
N THR A 168 17.81 -13.18 35.30
CA THR A 168 17.85 -13.91 34.02
C THR A 168 19.19 -14.63 33.88
N PHE A 169 19.35 -15.78 34.54
CA PHE A 169 20.42 -16.71 34.20
C PHE A 169 20.03 -17.48 32.94
N VAL A 170 20.35 -16.91 31.77
CA VAL A 170 20.33 -17.66 30.51
C VAL A 170 21.48 -18.65 30.60
N LYS A 171 21.18 -19.93 30.87
CA LYS A 171 22.20 -20.98 30.73
C LYS A 171 22.74 -20.89 29.30
N GLU A 172 24.06 -20.98 29.11
CA GLU A 172 24.74 -20.76 27.81
C GLU A 172 24.22 -21.67 26.67
N ASN A 173 23.43 -22.70 26.99
CA ASN A 173 22.78 -23.61 26.04
C ASN A 173 21.24 -23.51 26.00
N SER A 174 20.63 -22.49 26.62
CA SER A 174 19.19 -22.30 26.55
C SER A 174 18.78 -21.59 25.26
N ILE A 175 17.73 -22.11 24.62
CA ILE A 175 17.11 -21.48 23.45
C ILE A 175 16.33 -20.27 23.95
N ALA A 176 16.72 -19.08 23.51
CA ALA A 176 16.13 -17.80 23.91
C ALA A 176 14.81 -17.48 23.19
N GLY A 177 14.51 -18.18 22.10
CA GLY A 177 13.29 -17.99 21.30
C GLY A 177 13.34 -18.73 19.98
N GLU A 178 12.37 -18.46 19.11
CA GLU A 178 12.27 -19.05 17.77
C GLU A 178 11.98 -18.02 16.68
N TYR A 179 12.52 -18.25 15.48
CA TYR A 179 12.22 -17.48 14.28
C TYR A 179 10.95 -18.00 13.61
N LYS A 180 9.86 -17.22 13.68
CA LYS A 180 8.61 -17.54 12.96
C LYS A 180 8.56 -16.84 11.60
N THR A 181 8.23 -17.62 10.58
CA THR A 181 7.90 -17.08 9.25
C THR A 181 6.52 -16.46 9.27
N LEU A 182 6.42 -15.24 8.79
CA LEU A 182 5.16 -14.56 8.49
C LEU A 182 4.99 -14.52 6.98
N SER A 183 3.77 -14.80 6.52
CA SER A 183 3.37 -14.69 5.11
C SER A 183 2.40 -13.52 5.00
N ASN A 184 2.83 -12.46 4.33
CA ASN A 184 2.05 -11.26 4.08
C ASN A 184 1.58 -11.29 2.63
N TYR A 185 0.26 -11.21 2.42
CA TYR A 185 -0.33 -11.24 1.09
C TYR A 185 -0.74 -9.83 0.67
N TYR A 186 -0.60 -9.52 -0.61
CA TYR A 186 -0.98 -8.22 -1.16
C TYR A 186 -1.68 -8.38 -2.51
N ILE A 187 -2.62 -7.49 -2.79
CA ILE A 187 -3.23 -7.34 -4.10
C ILE A 187 -2.69 -6.07 -4.74
N ARG A 188 -2.24 -6.13 -6.00
CA ARG A 188 -1.75 -4.96 -6.75
C ARG A 188 -2.53 -4.81 -8.06
N LYS A 189 -3.25 -3.71 -8.23
CA LYS A 189 -4.05 -3.40 -9.43
C LYS A 189 -3.23 -2.57 -10.41
N GLY A 190 -2.78 -3.14 -11.52
CA GLY A 190 -1.88 -2.45 -12.46
C GLY A 190 -0.65 -1.84 -11.76
N GLU A 191 -0.47 -0.53 -11.93
CA GLU A 191 0.62 0.26 -11.34
C GLU A 191 0.29 0.87 -9.96
N ALA A 192 -0.87 0.56 -9.38
CA ALA A 192 -1.21 0.98 -8.03
C ALA A 192 -0.29 0.33 -6.98
N LYS A 193 -0.27 0.90 -5.77
CA LYS A 193 0.52 0.32 -4.68
C LYS A 193 -0.08 -1.01 -4.23
N PRO A 194 0.73 -2.01 -3.83
CA PRO A 194 0.21 -3.23 -3.24
C PRO A 194 -0.61 -2.96 -1.97
N GLU A 195 -1.83 -3.48 -1.90
CA GLU A 195 -2.70 -3.41 -0.74
C GLU A 195 -2.59 -4.70 0.07
N PHE A 196 -2.22 -4.58 1.34
CA PHE A 196 -2.12 -5.73 2.24
C PHE A 196 -3.49 -6.38 2.43
N ILE A 197 -3.52 -7.71 2.36
CA ILE A 197 -4.72 -8.49 2.65
C ILE A 197 -4.44 -9.60 3.67
N VAL A 198 -5.45 -9.87 4.48
CA VAL A 198 -5.60 -11.14 5.20
C VAL A 198 -6.45 -12.05 4.30
N LEU A 199 -6.26 -13.37 4.38
CA LEU A 199 -7.05 -14.35 3.62
C LEU A 199 -8.49 -14.50 4.19
N THR A 200 -9.23 -13.40 4.21
CA THR A 200 -10.63 -13.28 4.62
C THR A 200 -11.41 -12.55 3.53
N LYS A 201 -12.70 -12.87 3.40
CA LYS A 201 -13.62 -12.25 2.44
C LYS A 201 -13.58 -10.72 2.51
N ASN A 202 -13.73 -10.15 3.72
CA ASN A 202 -13.74 -8.70 3.90
C ASN A 202 -12.45 -8.01 3.46
N SER A 203 -11.29 -8.61 3.72
CA SER A 203 -10.01 -8.00 3.34
C SER A 203 -9.79 -8.00 1.83
N VAL A 204 -10.21 -9.07 1.14
CA VAL A 204 -10.14 -9.14 -0.33
C VAL A 204 -11.12 -8.15 -0.97
N LEU A 205 -12.35 -8.08 -0.45
CA LEU A 205 -13.35 -7.13 -0.93
C LEU A 205 -12.93 -5.68 -0.70
N ALA A 206 -12.23 -5.38 0.40
CA ALA A 206 -11.70 -4.04 0.66
C ALA A 206 -10.62 -3.62 -0.34
N ALA A 207 -9.75 -4.55 -0.79
CA ALA A 207 -8.75 -4.27 -1.82
C ALA A 207 -9.36 -4.15 -3.22
N LEU A 208 -10.47 -4.85 -3.47
CA LEU A 208 -11.22 -4.88 -4.72
C LEU A 208 -12.53 -4.07 -4.64
N TYR A 209 -12.49 -2.94 -3.92
CA TYR A 209 -13.67 -2.15 -3.53
C TYR A 209 -14.55 -1.76 -4.72
N ASP A 210 -13.95 -1.49 -5.89
CA ASP A 210 -14.60 -1.03 -7.12
C ASP A 210 -15.48 -2.08 -7.81
N GLN A 211 -15.31 -3.36 -7.49
CA GLN A 211 -16.18 -4.45 -7.96
C GLN A 211 -16.61 -5.38 -6.81
N SER A 212 -16.56 -4.87 -5.57
CA SER A 212 -16.74 -5.66 -4.35
C SER A 212 -18.08 -6.39 -4.31
N GLU A 213 -19.18 -5.76 -4.72
CA GLU A 213 -20.50 -6.40 -4.78
C GLU A 213 -20.53 -7.63 -5.70
N LYS A 214 -19.96 -7.52 -6.91
CA LYS A 214 -19.91 -8.61 -7.88
C LYS A 214 -18.99 -9.74 -7.42
N ILE A 215 -17.89 -9.41 -6.74
CA ILE A 215 -16.93 -10.39 -6.20
C ILE A 215 -17.49 -11.09 -4.95
N ALA A 216 -18.23 -10.38 -4.11
CA ALA A 216 -18.75 -10.90 -2.84
C ALA A 216 -19.61 -12.15 -3.02
N ALA A 217 -20.37 -12.22 -4.12
CA ALA A 217 -21.20 -13.38 -4.48
C ALA A 217 -20.38 -14.64 -4.85
N ARG A 218 -19.10 -14.49 -5.22
CA ARG A 218 -18.22 -15.61 -5.59
C ARG A 218 -17.27 -16.05 -4.48
N LEU A 219 -17.04 -15.20 -3.48
CA LEU A 219 -16.18 -15.54 -2.36
C LEU A 219 -16.93 -16.36 -1.31
N PRO A 220 -16.39 -17.52 -0.88
CA PRO A 220 -17.03 -18.34 0.14
C PRO A 220 -16.93 -17.66 1.52
N ASP A 221 -17.85 -17.99 2.42
CA ASP A 221 -17.88 -17.42 3.79
C ASP A 221 -16.91 -18.13 4.76
N ARG A 222 -16.17 -19.15 4.30
CA ARG A 222 -15.08 -19.79 5.06
C ARG A 222 -13.77 -18.99 4.97
N LYS A 223 -12.76 -19.42 5.73
CA LYS A 223 -11.38 -18.94 5.55
C LYS A 223 -10.95 -19.16 4.09
N LEU A 224 -10.40 -18.11 3.46
CA LEU A 224 -9.97 -18.16 2.08
C LEU A 224 -8.63 -18.88 1.95
N THR A 225 -8.48 -19.62 0.86
CA THR A 225 -7.22 -20.19 0.38
C THR A 225 -6.63 -19.29 -0.70
N LEU A 226 -5.36 -19.52 -1.07
CA LEU A 226 -4.73 -18.80 -2.18
C LEU A 226 -5.45 -19.04 -3.52
N ALA A 227 -5.97 -20.26 -3.72
CA ALA A 227 -6.75 -20.58 -4.92
C ALA A 227 -8.06 -19.80 -4.99
N ASP A 228 -8.76 -19.62 -3.86
CA ASP A 228 -9.99 -18.82 -3.80
C ASP A 228 -9.70 -17.36 -4.18
N VAL A 229 -8.59 -16.78 -3.66
CA VAL A 229 -8.19 -15.40 -3.97
C VAL A 229 -7.77 -15.27 -5.44
N ALA A 230 -6.95 -16.18 -5.96
CA ALA A 230 -6.53 -16.16 -7.36
C ALA A 230 -7.73 -16.26 -8.32
N ALA A 231 -8.72 -17.12 -8.02
CA ALA A 231 -9.94 -17.23 -8.81
C ALA A 231 -10.79 -15.95 -8.76
N ALA A 232 -10.86 -15.29 -7.59
CA ALA A 232 -11.54 -14.01 -7.46
C ALA A 232 -10.84 -12.90 -8.26
N LEU A 233 -9.50 -12.89 -8.30
CA LEU A 233 -8.73 -11.95 -9.11
C LEU A 233 -8.91 -12.18 -10.62
N ALA A 234 -8.90 -13.44 -11.07
CA ALA A 234 -9.18 -13.75 -12.47
C ALA A 234 -10.58 -13.28 -12.90
N TYR A 235 -11.58 -13.44 -12.03
CA TYR A 235 -12.91 -12.91 -12.28
C TYR A 235 -12.93 -11.37 -12.28
N TYR A 236 -12.26 -10.73 -11.33
CA TYR A 236 -12.11 -9.26 -11.30
C TYR A 236 -11.49 -8.72 -12.60
N ASP A 237 -10.41 -9.33 -13.07
CA ASP A 237 -9.74 -8.94 -14.32
C ASP A 237 -10.68 -9.08 -15.54
N SER A 238 -11.57 -10.09 -15.54
CA SER A 238 -12.58 -10.23 -16.61
C SER A 238 -13.66 -9.13 -16.59
N LEU A 239 -14.03 -8.64 -15.40
CA LEU A 239 -14.99 -7.55 -15.25
C LEU A 239 -14.39 -6.23 -15.75
N THR A 240 -13.14 -5.95 -15.40
CA THR A 240 -12.45 -4.71 -15.80
C THR A 240 -12.12 -4.69 -17.30
N ALA A 241 -11.80 -5.84 -17.90
CA ALA A 241 -11.62 -5.97 -19.35
C ALA A 241 -12.94 -5.70 -20.11
N THR A 242 -14.06 -6.22 -19.62
CA THR A 242 -15.38 -6.04 -20.26
C THR A 242 -15.84 -4.58 -20.22
N ASP A 243 -15.62 -3.90 -19.08
CA ASP A 243 -15.95 -2.48 -18.91
C ASP A 243 -15.19 -1.59 -19.92
N TRP A 244 -13.99 -2.01 -20.35
CA TRP A 244 -13.19 -1.29 -21.34
C TRP A 244 -13.71 -1.45 -22.78
N VAL A 245 -14.08 -2.67 -23.18
CA VAL A 245 -14.58 -2.96 -24.54
C VAL A 245 -15.94 -2.29 -24.81
N ASN A 246 -16.86 -2.36 -23.84
CA ASN A 246 -18.21 -1.82 -24.02
C ASN A 246 -18.22 -0.29 -24.19
N LYS A 247 -17.35 0.44 -23.51
CA LYS A 247 -17.30 1.91 -23.61
C LYS A 247 -16.61 2.41 -24.87
N SER A 248 -15.58 1.69 -25.33
CA SER A 248 -14.90 2.03 -26.57
C SER A 248 -15.83 1.92 -27.79
N SER A 249 -16.81 1.03 -27.73
CA SER A 249 -17.79 0.81 -28.80
C SER A 249 -18.89 1.87 -28.84
N SER A 250 -19.32 2.38 -27.68
CA SER A 250 -20.36 3.42 -27.59
C SER A 250 -19.89 4.81 -28.03
N ALA A 251 -18.58 5.08 -28.03
CA ALA A 251 -18.03 6.38 -28.44
C ALA A 251 -17.93 6.56 -29.98
N ILE A 252 -18.19 5.52 -30.77
CA ILE A 252 -18.00 5.52 -32.24
C ILE A 252 -19.29 5.87 -33.00
N HIS A 253 -20.42 6.11 -32.32
CA HIS A 253 -21.73 6.23 -32.98
C HIS A 253 -22.37 7.64 -33.02
N SER A 254 -21.57 8.71 -32.98
CA SER A 254 -22.06 10.07 -33.25
C SER A 254 -21.20 10.79 -34.29
N ASP A 255 -21.76 10.87 -35.49
CA ASP A 255 -21.41 11.80 -36.57
C ASP A 255 -20.12 11.52 -37.36
N SER A 256 -20.17 10.44 -38.14
CA SER A 256 -19.21 10.13 -39.21
C SER A 256 -19.45 11.02 -40.43
N SER A 257 -18.93 12.25 -40.42
CA SER A 257 -18.82 13.03 -41.68
C SER A 257 -17.55 13.89 -41.81
N GLN A 258 -16.64 13.92 -40.83
CA GLN A 258 -15.37 14.63 -40.97
C GLN A 258 -14.16 13.68 -41.05
N ILE A 259 -13.62 13.59 -42.28
CA ILE A 259 -12.37 12.91 -42.62
C ILE A 259 -11.20 13.73 -42.05
N TYR A 260 -10.68 13.35 -40.88
CA TYR A 260 -9.40 13.86 -40.39
C TYR A 260 -8.27 12.86 -40.69
N PRO A 261 -7.09 13.34 -41.11
CA PRO A 261 -5.97 12.48 -41.47
C PRO A 261 -5.45 11.72 -40.25
N MET A 262 -5.36 10.40 -40.42
CA MET A 262 -4.71 9.36 -39.59
C MET A 262 -3.62 9.87 -38.62
N GLY A 263 -4.03 10.42 -37.50
CA GLY A 263 -3.27 10.46 -36.26
C GLY A 263 -3.98 9.53 -35.30
N TYR A 264 -3.33 8.44 -34.88
CA TYR A 264 -3.88 7.45 -33.97
C TYR A 264 -4.39 8.12 -32.68
N ALA A 265 -5.71 8.35 -32.59
CA ALA A 265 -6.36 8.66 -31.34
C ALA A 265 -6.32 7.40 -30.48
N ILE A 266 -5.28 7.27 -29.65
CA ILE A 266 -5.24 6.25 -28.61
C ILE A 266 -6.44 6.55 -27.72
N ASN A 267 -7.46 5.68 -27.77
CA ASN A 267 -8.59 5.72 -26.84
C ASN A 267 -8.06 5.51 -25.43
N LYS A 268 -7.72 6.60 -24.76
CA LYS A 268 -7.22 6.61 -23.38
C LYS A 268 -8.32 6.08 -22.48
N ALA A 269 -7.99 5.16 -21.58
CA ALA A 269 -8.92 4.77 -20.53
C ALA A 269 -9.33 6.04 -19.75
N PRO A 270 -10.58 6.16 -19.28
CA PRO A 270 -10.97 7.31 -18.48
C PRO A 270 -10.20 7.32 -17.15
N LEU A 271 -9.81 8.50 -16.66
CA LEU A 271 -9.10 8.66 -15.38
C LEU A 271 -9.82 7.97 -14.21
N SER A 272 -11.15 7.89 -14.23
CA SER A 272 -11.94 7.17 -13.22
C SER A 272 -11.73 5.65 -13.20
N LYS A 273 -10.93 5.09 -14.12
CA LYS A 273 -10.53 3.68 -14.14
C LYS A 273 -9.04 3.51 -13.91
N ASP A 274 -8.29 4.59 -13.76
CA ASP A 274 -6.88 4.51 -13.40
C ASP A 274 -6.74 3.95 -11.98
N PRO A 275 -5.99 2.85 -11.78
CA PRO A 275 -5.93 2.19 -10.49
C PRO A 275 -5.15 3.03 -9.45
N VAL A 276 -4.19 3.85 -9.87
CA VAL A 276 -3.43 4.73 -8.95
C VAL A 276 -4.35 5.83 -8.42
N PHE A 277 -5.08 6.50 -9.30
CA PHE A 277 -6.05 7.54 -8.97
C PHE A 277 -7.16 7.01 -8.07
N ASN A 278 -7.81 5.92 -8.48
CA ASN A 278 -8.90 5.33 -7.71
C ASN A 278 -8.44 4.87 -6.32
N GLN A 279 -7.27 4.23 -6.23
CA GLN A 279 -6.71 3.82 -4.93
C GLN A 279 -6.42 5.04 -4.06
N GLY A 280 -5.89 6.11 -4.67
CA GLY A 280 -5.68 7.40 -4.04
C GLY A 280 -6.96 7.97 -3.45
N LEU A 281 -8.04 8.03 -4.23
CA LEU A 281 -9.35 8.50 -3.74
C LEU A 281 -9.81 7.71 -2.52
N HIS A 282 -9.79 6.37 -2.61
CA HIS A 282 -10.26 5.48 -1.54
C HIS A 282 -9.44 5.59 -0.25
N HIS A 283 -8.12 5.77 -0.33
CA HIS A 283 -7.27 5.85 0.86
C HIS A 283 -7.11 7.26 1.41
N LYS A 284 -7.34 8.31 0.61
CA LYS A 284 -7.03 9.70 1.00
C LYS A 284 -8.27 10.54 1.30
N ILE A 285 -9.42 10.23 0.72
CA ILE A 285 -10.67 10.93 1.04
C ILE A 285 -11.44 10.06 2.02
N LEU A 286 -11.46 10.49 3.28
CA LEU A 286 -12.11 9.77 4.37
C LEU A 286 -13.40 10.47 4.76
N TYR A 287 -14.38 9.69 5.24
CA TYR A 287 -15.61 10.24 5.80
C TYR A 287 -15.28 11.07 7.07
N PRO A 288 -15.64 12.37 7.14
CA PRO A 288 -15.35 13.21 8.30
C PRO A 288 -15.98 12.65 9.58
N SER A 289 -15.20 12.63 10.67
CA SER A 289 -15.65 12.04 11.94
C SER A 289 -16.86 12.74 12.55
N GLU A 290 -16.92 14.06 12.38
CA GLU A 290 -18.03 14.87 12.87
C GLU A 290 -19.31 14.62 12.06
N ALA A 291 -19.20 14.43 10.74
CA ALA A 291 -20.36 14.18 9.89
C ALA A 291 -21.03 12.84 10.22
N TRP A 292 -20.27 11.74 10.30
CA TRP A 292 -20.90 10.43 10.51
C TRP A 292 -21.44 10.24 11.93
N THR A 293 -20.85 10.89 12.94
CA THR A 293 -21.41 10.82 14.31
C THR A 293 -22.76 11.52 14.42
N GLN A 294 -23.04 12.47 13.52
CA GLN A 294 -24.29 13.21 13.43
C GLN A 294 -25.26 12.70 12.35
N GLY A 295 -24.94 11.60 11.65
CA GLY A 295 -25.78 11.11 10.55
C GLY A 295 -25.83 12.04 9.34
N ILE A 296 -24.83 12.90 9.17
CA ILE A 296 -24.76 13.87 8.07
C ILE A 296 -24.12 13.19 6.86
N TYR A 297 -24.77 13.31 5.71
CA TYR A 297 -24.29 12.86 4.41
C TYR A 297 -24.40 13.99 3.38
N GLY A 298 -23.73 13.87 2.24
CA GLY A 298 -23.72 14.96 1.26
C GLY A 298 -22.84 14.69 0.06
N ARG A 299 -22.90 15.61 -0.91
CA ARG A 299 -22.11 15.53 -2.14
C ARG A 299 -21.17 16.73 -2.21
N VAL A 300 -19.96 16.51 -2.71
CA VAL A 300 -18.98 17.54 -3.03
C VAL A 300 -18.62 17.42 -4.50
N TYR A 301 -18.57 18.55 -5.21
CA TYR A 301 -18.00 18.60 -6.55
C TYR A 301 -16.65 19.29 -6.48
N ALA A 302 -15.59 18.56 -6.80
CA ALA A 302 -14.23 19.10 -6.83
C ALA A 302 -13.77 19.28 -8.29
N GLY A 303 -13.33 20.48 -8.62
CA GLY A 303 -12.59 20.75 -9.85
C GLY A 303 -11.09 20.66 -9.59
N PHE A 304 -10.33 20.09 -10.52
CA PHE A 304 -8.87 20.06 -10.42
C PHE A 304 -8.24 19.93 -11.82
N GLU A 305 -6.91 20.09 -11.88
CA GLU A 305 -6.13 19.91 -13.10
C GLU A 305 -5.03 18.87 -12.87
N ILE A 306 -4.77 18.05 -13.89
CA ILE A 306 -3.59 17.18 -13.95
C ILE A 306 -2.61 17.82 -14.93
N ASN A 307 -1.37 18.06 -14.49
CA ASN A 307 -0.33 18.61 -15.35
C ASN A 307 0.36 17.54 -16.21
N GLU A 308 1.31 17.96 -17.04
CA GLU A 308 2.10 17.08 -17.91
C GLU A 308 3.03 16.11 -17.15
N GLN A 309 3.16 16.26 -15.83
CA GLN A 309 3.89 15.33 -14.96
C GLN A 309 2.95 14.37 -14.22
N GLY A 310 1.64 14.41 -14.50
CA GLY A 310 0.64 13.56 -13.82
C GLY A 310 0.24 14.05 -12.43
N ARG A 311 0.67 15.23 -12.00
CA ARG A 311 0.36 15.78 -10.68
C ARG A 311 -0.99 16.49 -10.66
N ILE A 312 -1.79 16.19 -9.64
CA ILE A 312 -3.04 16.91 -9.33
C ILE A 312 -2.70 18.28 -8.71
N LYS A 313 -3.27 19.35 -9.28
CA LYS A 313 -3.11 20.74 -8.83
C LYS A 313 -4.40 21.54 -9.02
N ASN A 314 -4.39 22.79 -8.58
CA ASN A 314 -5.49 23.76 -8.80
C ASN A 314 -6.86 23.22 -8.32
N ILE A 315 -6.86 22.60 -7.13
CA ILE A 315 -8.07 21.99 -6.55
C ILE A 315 -9.01 23.11 -6.09
N VAL A 316 -10.21 23.14 -6.67
CA VAL A 316 -11.28 24.09 -6.38
C VAL A 316 -12.55 23.34 -6.04
N ILE A 317 -13.35 23.88 -5.11
CA ILE A 317 -14.67 23.31 -4.81
C ILE A 317 -15.71 24.03 -5.66
N LEU A 318 -16.45 23.25 -6.43
CA LEU A 318 -17.46 23.74 -7.36
C LEU A 318 -18.85 23.78 -6.70
N SER A 319 -19.11 22.84 -5.78
CA SER A 319 -20.33 22.78 -5.00
C SER A 319 -20.44 23.94 -4.00
N PRO A 320 -21.66 24.31 -3.58
CA PRO A 320 -21.87 25.19 -2.44
C PRO A 320 -21.19 24.69 -1.16
N ASP A 321 -21.11 25.55 -0.15
CA ASP A 321 -20.67 25.13 1.18
C ASP A 321 -21.63 24.08 1.76
N ASN A 322 -21.07 23.08 2.47
CA ASN A 322 -21.79 21.95 3.05
C ASN A 322 -21.98 22.11 4.57
N GLY A 323 -22.17 23.35 5.02
CA GLY A 323 -22.50 23.68 6.41
C GLY A 323 -21.41 23.32 7.42
N GLY A 324 -20.14 23.26 7.01
CA GLY A 324 -19.02 22.99 7.91
C GLY A 324 -18.87 21.53 8.38
N ALA A 325 -19.54 20.57 7.75
CA ALA A 325 -19.46 19.15 8.13
C ALA A 325 -18.10 18.46 7.83
N GLY A 326 -17.08 19.21 7.37
CA GLY A 326 -15.73 18.70 7.10
C GLY A 326 -15.55 17.99 5.75
N PHE A 327 -16.59 17.87 4.91
CA PHE A 327 -16.50 17.17 3.63
C PHE A 327 -15.55 17.88 2.65
N ILE A 328 -15.58 19.21 2.62
CA ILE A 328 -14.74 20.02 1.72
C ILE A 328 -13.26 19.81 2.06
N GLU A 329 -12.91 19.87 3.35
CA GLU A 329 -11.56 19.67 3.85
C GLU A 329 -11.07 18.25 3.57
N ALA A 330 -11.93 17.24 3.79
CA ALA A 330 -11.60 15.85 3.50
C ALA A 330 -11.27 15.64 2.01
N VAL A 331 -12.06 16.23 1.11
CA VAL A 331 -11.85 16.13 -0.34
C VAL A 331 -10.58 16.87 -0.77
N LYS A 332 -10.37 18.12 -0.35
CA LYS A 332 -9.17 18.90 -0.70
C LYS A 332 -7.90 18.20 -0.22
N ASN A 333 -7.84 17.89 1.07
CA ASN A 333 -6.68 17.22 1.68
C ASN A 333 -6.43 15.84 1.07
N GLY A 334 -7.49 15.15 0.65
CA GLY A 334 -7.40 13.85 0.01
C GLY A 334 -6.78 13.95 -1.38
N LEU A 335 -7.34 14.81 -2.24
CA LEU A 335 -6.86 15.04 -3.62
C LEU A 335 -5.41 15.53 -3.65
N GLU A 336 -5.01 16.42 -2.72
CA GLU A 336 -3.62 16.90 -2.61
C GLU A 336 -2.60 15.79 -2.29
N LYS A 337 -3.05 14.68 -1.69
CA LYS A 337 -2.19 13.56 -1.24
C LYS A 337 -2.23 12.35 -2.17
N ILE A 338 -2.98 12.42 -3.27
CA ILE A 338 -2.97 11.37 -4.29
C ILE A 338 -1.59 11.40 -4.97
N PRO A 339 -0.96 10.23 -5.20
CA PRO A 339 0.29 10.15 -5.94
C PRO A 339 0.15 10.73 -7.36
N ASP A 340 1.27 11.10 -7.97
CA ASP A 340 1.29 11.47 -9.39
C ASP A 340 0.73 10.28 -10.22
N VAL A 341 -0.20 10.56 -11.12
CA VAL A 341 -0.82 9.58 -12.05
C VAL A 341 -0.09 9.57 -13.39
N ASP A 342 -0.55 8.81 -14.37
CA ASP A 342 0.03 8.87 -15.71
C ASP A 342 -0.15 10.28 -16.34
N ALA A 343 0.93 10.85 -16.85
CA ALA A 343 0.96 12.15 -17.52
C ALA A 343 -0.02 12.27 -18.70
N ASN A 344 -0.40 11.14 -19.31
CA ASN A 344 -1.39 11.08 -20.38
C ASN A 344 -2.79 11.52 -19.94
N PHE A 345 -3.05 11.60 -18.62
CA PHE A 345 -4.28 12.16 -18.05
C PHE A 345 -4.22 13.68 -17.84
N SER A 346 -3.28 14.41 -18.45
CA SER A 346 -3.28 15.87 -18.33
C SER A 346 -4.59 16.47 -18.86
N GLY A 347 -5.18 17.38 -18.07
CA GLY A 347 -6.48 17.96 -18.38
C GLY A 347 -7.16 18.61 -17.18
N LYS A 348 -8.36 19.14 -17.41
CA LYS A 348 -9.22 19.72 -16.36
C LYS A 348 -10.39 18.79 -16.07
N TYR A 349 -10.63 18.51 -14.79
CA TYR A 349 -11.59 17.52 -14.36
C TYR A 349 -12.57 18.10 -13.34
N ALA A 350 -13.78 17.54 -13.33
CA ALA A 350 -14.74 17.69 -12.25
C ALA A 350 -15.08 16.29 -11.70
N LEU A 351 -14.88 16.10 -10.40
CA LEU A 351 -15.18 14.84 -9.70
C LEU A 351 -16.34 15.04 -8.73
N PRO A 352 -17.51 14.42 -9.00
CA PRO A 352 -18.57 14.27 -8.02
C PRO A 352 -18.14 13.25 -6.95
N ILE A 353 -18.28 13.60 -5.68
CA ILE A 353 -17.93 12.76 -4.55
C ILE A 353 -19.13 12.68 -3.63
N ALA A 354 -19.74 11.50 -3.52
CA ALA A 354 -20.92 11.26 -2.69
C ALA A 354 -20.52 10.55 -1.40
N PHE A 355 -20.70 11.22 -0.27
CA PHE A 355 -20.64 10.61 1.04
C PHE A 355 -22.02 10.01 1.34
N THR A 356 -22.11 8.69 1.40
CA THR A 356 -23.38 7.98 1.63
C THR A 356 -23.42 7.38 3.02
N PHE A 357 -24.61 7.28 3.61
CA PHE A 357 -24.74 6.92 5.01
C PHE A 357 -25.80 5.84 5.22
N THR A 358 -25.46 4.80 5.96
CA THR A 358 -26.36 3.69 6.29
C THR A 358 -26.37 3.46 7.79
N ASN A 359 -27.53 3.61 8.41
CA ASN A 359 -27.75 3.21 9.81
C ASN A 359 -28.37 1.82 9.84
N MET A 360 -27.64 0.82 10.35
CA MET A 360 -28.12 -0.56 10.43
C MET A 360 -29.32 -0.75 11.38
N SER A 361 -29.62 0.24 12.22
CA SER A 361 -30.83 0.25 13.07
C SER A 361 -32.07 0.72 12.32
N GLU A 362 -31.90 1.47 11.23
CA GLU A 362 -32.98 1.88 10.34
C GLU A 362 -33.26 0.75 9.35
N LYS A 363 -34.54 0.43 9.09
CA LYS A 363 -34.91 -0.55 8.05
C LYS A 363 -34.78 0.01 6.63
N THR A 364 -34.26 1.23 6.49
CA THR A 364 -34.15 1.94 5.22
C THR A 364 -32.86 1.58 4.49
N SER A 365 -32.88 1.75 3.17
CA SER A 365 -31.67 1.69 2.34
C SER A 365 -30.66 2.79 2.71
N ALA A 366 -29.46 2.71 2.13
CA ALA A 366 -28.45 3.76 2.26
C ALA A 366 -29.04 5.14 1.87
N HIS A 367 -28.73 6.15 2.68
CA HIS A 367 -29.01 7.55 2.38
C HIS A 367 -28.00 8.05 1.35
N VAL A 368 -28.49 8.42 0.17
CA VAL A 368 -27.69 8.87 -0.97
C VAL A 368 -28.02 10.33 -1.28
N PRO A 369 -27.01 11.21 -1.42
CA PRO A 369 -27.26 12.60 -1.78
C PRO A 369 -28.00 12.74 -3.11
N VAL A 370 -29.05 13.55 -3.15
CA VAL A 370 -29.83 13.78 -4.39
C VAL A 370 -29.45 15.06 -5.10
N ASN A 371 -28.86 16.04 -4.40
CA ASN A 371 -28.54 17.35 -4.97
C ASN A 371 -27.42 17.27 -6.02
N ARG A 372 -27.63 17.90 -7.18
CA ARG A 372 -26.65 17.94 -8.28
C ARG A 372 -26.23 19.37 -8.58
N LEU A 373 -24.99 19.51 -9.03
CA LEU A 373 -24.47 20.80 -9.48
C LEU A 373 -25.00 21.12 -10.88
N PRO A 374 -25.44 22.37 -11.16
CA PRO A 374 -25.81 22.78 -12.50
C PRO A 374 -24.66 22.64 -13.50
N ASP A 375 -24.98 22.29 -14.75
CA ASP A 375 -23.99 22.00 -15.79
C ASP A 375 -23.09 23.19 -16.11
N GLU A 376 -23.58 24.42 -15.96
CA GLU A 376 -22.80 25.64 -16.20
C GLU A 376 -21.58 25.74 -15.27
N ARG A 377 -21.67 25.15 -14.07
CA ARG A 377 -20.56 25.12 -13.10
C ARG A 377 -19.52 24.04 -13.45
N LEU A 378 -19.85 23.12 -14.34
CA LEU A 378 -18.99 22.04 -14.82
C LEU A 378 -18.31 22.38 -16.16
N GLU A 379 -18.65 23.51 -16.77
CA GLU A 379 -18.15 23.92 -18.08
C GLU A 379 -16.61 23.90 -18.16
N GLY A 380 -16.10 23.43 -19.30
CA GLY A 380 -14.66 23.34 -19.59
C GLY A 380 -13.91 22.24 -18.82
N ARG A 381 -14.62 21.29 -18.20
CA ARG A 381 -14.03 20.16 -17.48
C ARG A 381 -14.56 18.84 -17.99
N THR A 382 -13.72 17.81 -17.94
CA THR A 382 -14.16 16.42 -18.09
C THR A 382 -14.81 15.97 -16.79
N VAL A 383 -16.11 15.69 -16.81
CA VAL A 383 -16.83 15.18 -15.64
C VAL A 383 -16.54 13.69 -15.47
N LEU A 384 -16.03 13.32 -14.30
CA LEU A 384 -15.71 11.94 -13.95
C LEU A 384 -16.93 11.19 -13.39
N GLU A 385 -16.85 9.87 -13.36
CA GLU A 385 -17.80 9.04 -12.63
C GLU A 385 -17.83 9.44 -11.14
N GLU A 386 -19.02 9.41 -10.55
CA GLU A 386 -19.19 9.74 -9.13
C GLU A 386 -18.42 8.76 -8.24
N PHE A 387 -17.57 9.29 -7.38
CA PHE A 387 -16.86 8.53 -6.37
C PHE A 387 -17.68 8.44 -5.09
N VAL A 388 -18.03 7.22 -4.67
CA VAL A 388 -18.89 6.99 -3.50
C VAL A 388 -18.04 6.59 -2.29
N ILE A 389 -18.26 7.29 -1.18
CA ILE A 389 -17.62 7.03 0.12
C ILE A 389 -18.71 6.58 1.10
N PRO A 390 -18.92 5.27 1.27
CA PRO A 390 -19.96 4.77 2.14
C PRO A 390 -19.54 4.80 3.61
N MET A 391 -20.51 5.07 4.49
CA MET A 391 -20.40 4.93 5.93
C MET A 391 -21.55 4.08 6.46
N VAL A 392 -21.21 3.06 7.26
CA VAL A 392 -22.19 2.17 7.88
C VAL A 392 -22.03 2.25 9.39
N VAL A 393 -23.09 2.66 10.09
CA VAL A 393 -23.11 2.74 11.55
C VAL A 393 -24.13 1.77 12.13
N LYS A 394 -23.84 1.23 13.33
CA LYS A 394 -24.78 0.41 14.10
C LYS A 394 -25.46 1.19 15.22
N LYS A 395 -24.92 2.34 15.61
CA LYS A 395 -25.44 3.12 16.73
C LYS A 395 -26.72 3.82 16.31
N PRO A 396 -27.75 3.85 17.17
CA PRO A 396 -28.91 4.69 16.93
C PRO A 396 -28.44 6.14 16.88
N ILE A 397 -28.73 6.80 15.77
CA ILE A 397 -28.60 8.24 15.61
C ILE A 397 -30.00 8.84 15.49
N THR A 398 -30.17 10.10 15.89
CA THR A 398 -31.50 10.71 16.03
C THR A 398 -32.20 10.94 14.70
N ALA A 399 -31.47 11.33 13.66
CA ALA A 399 -31.94 11.40 12.27
C ALA A 399 -30.75 11.57 11.32
N SER A 400 -30.81 10.95 10.14
CA SER A 400 -29.87 11.22 9.05
C SER A 400 -30.32 12.47 8.27
N ARG A 401 -29.39 13.33 7.86
CA ARG A 401 -29.72 14.52 7.03
C ARG A 401 -28.69 14.77 5.92
N GLU A 402 -29.19 15.16 4.74
CA GLU A 402 -28.34 15.64 3.65
C GLU A 402 -27.93 17.10 3.93
N VAL A 403 -26.67 17.45 3.65
CA VAL A 403 -26.21 18.84 3.61
C VAL A 403 -25.84 19.24 2.19
N TRP A 404 -26.40 20.37 1.74
CA TRP A 404 -26.11 20.98 0.44
C TRP A 404 -26.49 22.47 0.47
N GLY A 405 -25.49 23.35 0.41
CA GLY A 405 -25.71 24.80 0.48
C GLY A 405 -26.05 25.31 1.87
N TYR A 406 -26.38 26.62 1.95
CA TYR A 406 -26.53 27.39 3.18
C TYR A 406 -27.81 27.11 4.00
N TYR A 407 -28.52 26.02 3.73
CA TYR A 407 -29.74 25.72 4.48
C TYR A 407 -29.37 25.22 5.90
N LYS A 408 -29.45 26.16 6.86
CA LYS A 408 -29.42 25.92 8.31
C LYS A 408 -30.67 25.20 8.78
#